data_AF-A0AAE3KP10-F1
#
_entry.id   AF-A0AAE3KP10-F1
#
_cell.length_a   1.000
_cell.length_b   1.000
_cell.length_c   1.000
_cell.angle_alpha   90.00
_cell.angle_beta   90.00
_cell.angle_gamma   90.00
#
_symmetry.space_group_name_H-M   'P 1'
#
loop_
_entity.id
_entity.type
_entity.pdbx_description
1 polymer ?
#
loop_
_entity_poly.entity_id
_entity_poly.type
_entity_poly.pdbx_seq_one_letter_code
_entity_poly.pdbx_strand_id
1 'polypeptide(L)'
;MRPNGLLVRARRVGVVAAVGLLAGLGSGLFGSGVAAAATVTKTLNYTCEFPLIGPGPLSVAIKVTFPNSGVVNQPIQATGFSATVTVPADTVDVLRLLDGATVEGSAAANVRVTDGAGTSQAVAIPNLNVPVTAVPPTGDMVVVASGPVPAFTVTHAGNAAINVGDFTSDLLPKKADGSLTELGPLHLDCVVDAGQNTLLTSIPVAASAPLATEPRR
;
A
#
# COMPACT_ATOMS: atom_id res chain seq x y z
N MET A 1 103.87 -23.38 -1.52
CA MET A 1 103.15 -24.44 -0.79
C MET A 1 101.66 -24.11 -0.89
N ARG A 2 100.94 -24.83 -1.77
CA ARG A 2 99.47 -24.99 -2.00
C ARG A 2 98.48 -23.79 -1.75
N PRO A 3 97.42 -23.62 -2.57
CA PRO A 3 97.36 -23.54 -4.03
C PRO A 3 96.46 -22.37 -4.56
N ASN A 4 96.52 -22.22 -5.89
CA ASN A 4 95.61 -21.50 -6.79
C ASN A 4 94.12 -21.86 -6.62
N GLY A 5 93.24 -20.92 -6.99
CA GLY A 5 91.80 -21.19 -7.14
C GLY A 5 91.01 -20.03 -7.75
N LEU A 6 91.40 -19.59 -8.95
CA LEU A 6 90.57 -18.80 -9.86
C LEU A 6 89.18 -19.45 -10.02
N LEU A 7 88.09 -18.66 -10.15
CA LEU A 7 87.15 -18.75 -11.27
C LEU A 7 85.87 -17.92 -11.05
N VAL A 8 85.73 -16.93 -11.93
CA VAL A 8 84.47 -16.38 -12.45
C VAL A 8 83.54 -17.53 -12.87
N ARG A 9 82.26 -17.49 -12.47
CA ARG A 9 81.19 -18.12 -13.26
C ARG A 9 79.82 -17.55 -12.95
N ALA A 10 79.31 -16.81 -13.93
CA ALA A 10 77.90 -16.62 -14.15
C ALA A 10 77.18 -17.98 -14.22
N ARG A 11 76.04 -18.09 -13.53
CA ARG A 11 75.07 -19.16 -13.75
C ARG A 11 73.74 -18.54 -14.13
N ARG A 12 73.36 -18.80 -15.38
CA ARG A 12 72.00 -18.73 -15.88
C ARG A 12 71.16 -19.88 -15.29
N VAL A 13 69.85 -19.70 -15.40
CA VAL A 13 68.75 -20.69 -15.45
C VAL A 13 67.94 -20.86 -14.17
N GLY A 14 66.66 -20.50 -14.29
CA GLY A 14 65.57 -20.79 -13.37
C GLY A 14 64.27 -20.12 -13.85
N VAL A 15 63.76 -20.55 -15.02
CA VAL A 15 62.41 -20.20 -15.47
C VAL A 15 61.41 -20.99 -14.61
N VAL A 16 60.53 -20.30 -13.89
CA VAL A 16 59.23 -20.85 -13.48
C VAL A 16 58.19 -19.79 -13.81
N ALA A 17 57.43 -20.04 -14.88
CA ALA A 17 56.18 -19.34 -15.13
C ALA A 17 55.15 -19.86 -14.13
N ALA A 18 54.61 -18.97 -13.30
CA ALA A 18 53.39 -19.22 -12.54
C ALA A 18 52.40 -18.10 -12.86
N VAL A 19 51.47 -18.40 -13.77
CA VAL A 19 50.22 -17.66 -13.94
C VAL A 19 49.40 -17.90 -12.67
N GLY A 20 49.30 -16.89 -11.81
CA GLY A 20 48.48 -16.90 -10.61
C GLY A 20 47.30 -15.94 -10.76
N LEU A 21 46.11 -16.50 -10.94
CA LEU A 21 44.82 -15.83 -10.98
C LEU A 21 44.32 -15.45 -9.56
N LEU A 22 43.68 -14.27 -9.47
CA LEU A 22 42.49 -13.90 -8.66
C LEU A 22 42.57 -13.45 -7.18
N ALA A 23 41.58 -12.58 -6.88
CA ALA A 23 41.03 -12.08 -5.61
C ALA A 23 41.74 -10.84 -5.00
N GLY A 24 41.17 -9.63 -4.94
CA GLY A 24 39.77 -9.21 -4.93
C GLY A 24 39.32 -8.92 -3.51
N LEU A 25 39.44 -7.67 -3.04
CA LEU A 25 38.68 -7.13 -1.90
C LEU A 25 38.38 -5.65 -2.20
N GLY A 26 37.40 -5.45 -3.09
CA GLY A 26 36.68 -4.18 -3.16
C GLY A 26 35.88 -4.03 -1.87
N SER A 27 36.20 -3.03 -1.07
CA SER A 27 35.38 -2.64 0.07
C SER A 27 34.04 -2.13 -0.47
N GLY A 28 33.03 -2.99 -0.40
CA GLY A 28 31.68 -2.71 -0.83
C GLY A 28 31.13 -1.47 -0.12
N LEU A 29 30.85 -0.44 -0.91
CA LEU A 29 29.87 0.58 -0.57
C LEU A 29 28.50 -0.11 -0.53
N PHE A 30 28.13 -0.67 0.61
CA PHE A 30 26.72 -0.93 0.90
C PHE A 30 26.07 0.42 1.14
N GLY A 31 25.72 1.10 0.04
CA GLY A 31 24.76 2.18 0.07
C GLY A 31 23.46 1.60 0.58
N SER A 32 23.15 1.83 1.86
CA SER A 32 21.81 1.71 2.40
C SER A 32 20.96 2.80 1.72
N GLY A 33 20.59 2.56 0.46
CA GLY A 33 19.59 3.36 -0.21
C GLY A 33 18.33 3.22 0.60
N VAL A 34 17.95 4.28 1.32
CA VAL A 34 16.61 4.45 1.86
C VAL A 34 15.67 4.36 0.66
N ALA A 35 15.12 3.17 0.45
CA ALA A 35 14.18 2.95 -0.62
C ALA A 35 12.95 3.82 -0.32
N ALA A 36 12.68 4.80 -1.17
CA ALA A 36 11.61 5.79 -0.99
C ALA A 36 10.22 5.17 -1.19
N ALA A 37 9.30 5.38 -0.24
CA ALA A 37 7.94 4.85 -0.25
C ALA A 37 7.22 5.00 -1.61
N ALA A 38 6.42 4.01 -1.99
CA ALA A 38 5.75 3.94 -3.29
C ALA A 38 4.25 4.27 -3.17
N THR A 39 3.80 5.26 -3.96
CA THR A 39 2.37 5.57 -4.11
C THR A 39 1.74 4.67 -5.16
N VAL A 40 0.61 4.08 -4.80
CA VAL A 40 -0.20 3.23 -5.67
C VAL A 40 -1.51 3.92 -5.95
N THR A 41 -2.00 3.79 -7.18
CA THR A 41 -3.35 4.20 -7.57
C THR A 41 -4.05 3.06 -8.27
N LYS A 42 -5.31 2.80 -7.90
CA LYS A 42 -6.12 1.71 -8.43
C LYS A 42 -7.56 2.17 -8.56
N THR A 43 -8.16 2.00 -9.72
CA THR A 43 -9.59 2.21 -9.92
C THR A 43 -10.31 0.87 -9.93
N LEU A 44 -11.40 0.78 -9.16
CA LEU A 44 -12.28 -0.38 -9.09
C LEU A 44 -13.72 0.07 -9.11
N ASN A 45 -14.59 -0.78 -9.64
CA ASN A 45 -16.02 -0.58 -9.59
C ASN A 45 -16.62 -1.33 -8.38
N TYR A 46 -17.61 -0.70 -7.78
CA TYR A 46 -18.33 -1.21 -6.61
C TYR A 46 -19.82 -1.13 -6.87
N THR A 47 -20.56 -2.02 -6.26
CA THR A 47 -22.02 -1.95 -6.15
C THR A 47 -22.37 -1.64 -4.71
N CYS A 48 -23.05 -0.52 -4.48
CA CYS A 48 -23.49 -0.08 -3.16
C CYS A 48 -24.98 -0.29 -2.98
N GLU A 49 -25.39 -0.82 -1.84
CA GLU A 49 -26.80 -0.95 -1.49
C GLU A 49 -27.31 0.40 -0.95
N PHE A 50 -28.18 1.05 -1.71
CA PHE A 50 -28.85 2.27 -1.28
C PHE A 50 -30.22 1.91 -0.68
N PRO A 51 -30.52 2.27 0.58
CA PRO A 51 -31.70 1.78 1.31
C PRO A 51 -33.06 1.96 0.62
N LEU A 52 -33.21 2.92 -0.29
CA LEU A 52 -34.49 3.23 -0.95
C LEU A 52 -34.53 2.89 -2.45
N ILE A 53 -33.38 2.84 -3.12
CA ILE A 53 -33.30 2.62 -4.58
C ILE A 53 -32.70 1.25 -4.94
N GLY A 54 -32.11 0.55 -3.96
CA GLY A 54 -31.45 -0.74 -4.16
C GLY A 54 -29.99 -0.58 -4.62
N PRO A 55 -29.44 -1.58 -5.34
CA PRO A 55 -28.03 -1.59 -5.71
C PRO A 55 -27.72 -0.54 -6.78
N GLY A 56 -26.69 0.28 -6.54
CA GLY A 56 -26.21 1.31 -7.47
C GLY A 56 -24.70 1.21 -7.72
N PRO A 57 -24.24 1.38 -8.97
CA PRO A 57 -22.83 1.26 -9.31
C PRO A 57 -22.06 2.54 -8.96
N LEU A 58 -20.86 2.39 -8.41
CA LEU A 58 -19.90 3.46 -8.15
C LEU A 58 -18.53 3.10 -8.74
N SER A 59 -17.77 4.10 -9.19
CA SER A 59 -16.36 3.93 -9.55
C SER A 59 -15.48 4.58 -8.48
N VAL A 60 -14.47 3.86 -7.99
CA VAL A 60 -13.63 4.30 -6.88
C VAL A 60 -12.16 4.24 -7.27
N ALA A 61 -11.52 5.41 -7.33
CA ALA A 61 -10.08 5.56 -7.49
C ALA A 61 -9.40 5.67 -6.11
N ILE A 62 -8.71 4.60 -5.73
CA ILE A 62 -7.99 4.46 -4.46
C ILE A 62 -6.55 4.91 -4.67
N LYS A 63 -6.07 5.78 -3.79
CA LYS A 63 -4.68 6.24 -3.73
C LYS A 63 -4.14 5.98 -2.32
N VAL A 64 -2.96 5.39 -2.22
CA VAL A 64 -2.30 5.13 -0.94
C VAL A 64 -0.80 4.98 -1.15
N THR A 65 -0.01 5.38 -0.18
CA THR A 65 1.46 5.24 -0.19
C THR A 65 1.88 4.17 0.81
N PHE A 66 2.55 3.14 0.32
CA PHE A 66 3.10 2.07 1.13
C PHE A 66 4.60 2.23 1.34
N PRO A 67 5.14 1.78 2.48
CA PRO A 67 6.58 1.62 2.61
C PRO A 67 7.07 0.55 1.63
N ASN A 68 8.31 0.67 1.18
CA ASN A 68 8.87 -0.28 0.20
C ASN A 68 9.16 -1.66 0.76
N SER A 69 9.24 -1.78 2.07
CA SER A 69 9.52 -3.04 2.75
C SER A 69 8.99 -3.01 4.17
N GLY A 70 8.70 -4.19 4.72
CA GLY A 70 8.40 -4.41 6.13
C GLY A 70 9.44 -5.28 6.82
N VAL A 71 9.30 -5.42 8.13
CA VAL A 71 10.03 -6.41 8.94
C VAL A 71 8.98 -7.21 9.72
N VAL A 72 9.21 -8.51 9.84
CA VAL A 72 8.34 -9.39 10.63
C VAL A 72 8.14 -8.82 12.04
N ASN A 73 6.89 -8.83 12.51
CA ASN A 73 6.45 -8.33 13.82
C ASN A 73 6.71 -6.84 14.07
N GLN A 74 7.06 -6.06 13.05
CA GLN A 74 7.16 -4.61 13.14
C GLN A 74 5.96 -3.93 12.47
N PRO A 75 5.50 -2.78 12.98
CA PRO A 75 4.40 -2.03 12.36
C PRO A 75 4.76 -1.57 10.95
N ILE A 76 3.91 -1.90 9.99
CA ILE A 76 3.94 -1.41 8.60
C ILE A 76 2.88 -0.32 8.48
N GLN A 77 3.32 0.91 8.22
CA GLN A 77 2.46 2.08 8.21
C GLN A 77 2.28 2.60 6.77
N ALA A 78 1.05 2.54 6.26
CA ALA A 78 0.66 3.21 5.03
C ALA A 78 0.27 4.68 5.30
N THR A 79 0.43 5.55 4.31
CA THR A 79 0.13 6.98 4.42
C THR A 79 -0.57 7.51 3.17
N GLY A 80 -1.16 8.71 3.26
CA GLY A 80 -1.76 9.39 2.12
C GLY A 80 -2.93 8.63 1.49
N PHE A 81 -3.71 7.92 2.30
CA PHE A 81 -4.89 7.22 1.81
C PHE A 81 -5.99 8.22 1.42
N SER A 82 -6.52 8.03 0.21
CA SER A 82 -7.68 8.74 -0.30
C SER A 82 -8.42 7.83 -1.29
N ALA A 83 -9.75 7.85 -1.22
CA ALA A 83 -10.63 7.21 -2.18
C ALA A 83 -11.47 8.30 -2.85
N THR A 84 -11.34 8.43 -4.17
CA THR A 84 -12.16 9.33 -5.00
C THR A 84 -13.26 8.50 -5.63
N VAL A 85 -14.50 8.78 -5.26
CA VAL A 85 -15.70 8.07 -5.69
C VAL A 85 -16.42 8.91 -6.74
N THR A 86 -16.68 8.33 -7.90
CA THR A 86 -17.54 8.90 -8.93
C THR A 86 -18.93 8.30 -8.80
N VAL A 87 -19.89 9.15 -8.51
CA VAL A 87 -21.31 8.84 -8.39
C VAL A 87 -21.99 9.18 -9.73
N PRO A 88 -22.68 8.22 -10.38
CA PRO A 88 -23.32 8.45 -11.68
C PRO A 88 -24.41 9.53 -11.63
N ALA A 89 -24.61 10.21 -12.77
CA ALA A 89 -25.66 11.22 -12.96
C ALA A 89 -27.06 10.78 -12.48
N ASP A 90 -27.47 9.52 -12.72
CA ASP A 90 -28.79 9.03 -12.31
C ASP A 90 -28.98 9.08 -10.78
N THR A 91 -27.95 8.75 -10.01
CA THR A 91 -27.98 8.85 -8.55
C THR A 91 -27.96 10.30 -8.08
N VAL A 92 -27.23 11.17 -8.79
CA VAL A 92 -27.22 12.62 -8.54
C VAL A 92 -28.61 13.22 -8.78
N ASP A 93 -29.29 12.81 -9.84
CA ASP A 93 -30.64 13.30 -10.19
C ASP A 93 -31.66 12.92 -9.11
N VAL A 94 -31.60 11.71 -8.56
CA VAL A 94 -32.45 11.29 -7.42
C VAL A 94 -32.18 12.16 -6.20
N LEU A 95 -30.90 12.43 -5.88
CA LEU A 95 -30.55 13.29 -4.75
C LEU A 95 -31.06 14.72 -4.95
N ARG A 96 -30.99 15.27 -6.17
CA ARG A 96 -31.52 16.59 -6.52
C ARG A 96 -33.04 16.67 -6.44
N LEU A 97 -33.75 15.61 -6.86
CA LEU A 97 -35.20 15.53 -6.76
C LEU A 97 -35.69 15.62 -5.30
N LEU A 98 -34.82 15.28 -4.35
CA LEU A 98 -35.06 15.34 -2.90
C LEU A 98 -34.40 16.56 -2.26
N ASP A 99 -34.17 17.61 -3.04
CA ASP A 99 -33.58 18.90 -2.66
C ASP A 99 -32.15 18.81 -2.11
N GLY A 100 -31.40 17.74 -2.44
CA GLY A 100 -30.01 17.58 -2.05
C GLY A 100 -29.09 18.63 -2.68
N ALA A 101 -28.47 19.45 -1.83
CA ALA A 101 -27.52 20.49 -2.19
C ALA A 101 -26.07 20.11 -1.84
N THR A 102 -25.86 19.39 -0.73
CA THR A 102 -24.54 18.89 -0.34
C THR A 102 -24.60 17.48 0.23
N VAL A 103 -23.45 16.80 0.22
CA VAL A 103 -23.24 15.50 0.89
C VAL A 103 -21.97 15.60 1.71
N GLU A 104 -22.00 15.09 2.93
CA GLU A 104 -20.85 14.92 3.81
C GLU A 104 -21.04 13.66 4.66
N GLY A 105 -20.01 13.24 5.39
CA GLY A 105 -20.14 12.12 6.32
C GLY A 105 -18.84 11.40 6.59
N SER A 106 -18.93 10.09 6.72
CA SER A 106 -17.78 9.23 6.99
C SER A 106 -17.85 7.91 6.22
N ALA A 107 -16.69 7.26 6.07
CA ALA A 107 -16.60 5.92 5.53
C ALA A 107 -15.69 5.03 6.37
N ALA A 108 -15.82 3.72 6.18
CA ALA A 108 -14.90 2.73 6.70
C ALA A 108 -14.53 1.75 5.58
N ALA A 109 -13.24 1.48 5.41
CA ALA A 109 -12.76 0.57 4.37
C ALA A 109 -12.12 -0.67 4.98
N ASN A 110 -12.16 -1.79 4.25
CA ASN A 110 -11.46 -3.01 4.64
C ASN A 110 -10.37 -3.35 3.63
N VAL A 111 -9.24 -3.84 4.14
CA VAL A 111 -8.11 -4.33 3.35
C VAL A 111 -7.75 -5.71 3.85
N ARG A 112 -7.44 -6.63 2.93
CA ARG A 112 -6.87 -7.94 3.26
C ARG A 112 -5.37 -7.90 3.05
N VAL A 113 -4.63 -8.28 4.09
CA VAL A 113 -3.18 -8.48 4.02
C VAL A 113 -2.90 -9.97 4.08
N THR A 114 -2.20 -10.50 3.08
CA THR A 114 -1.78 -11.91 3.02
C THR A 114 -0.26 -11.97 3.07
N ASP A 115 0.29 -12.67 4.07
CA ASP A 115 1.73 -12.76 4.26
C ASP A 115 2.43 -13.77 3.34
N GLY A 116 3.76 -13.85 3.44
CA GLY A 116 4.57 -14.75 2.63
C GLY A 116 4.31 -16.25 2.84
N ALA A 117 3.63 -16.62 3.92
CA ALA A 117 3.18 -17.99 4.19
C ALA A 117 1.73 -18.24 3.75
N GLY A 118 1.04 -17.22 3.22
CA GLY A 118 -0.37 -17.28 2.82
C GLY A 118 -1.36 -16.99 3.94
N THR A 119 -0.90 -16.61 5.13
CA THR A 119 -1.79 -16.23 6.25
C THR A 119 -2.42 -14.89 5.94
N SER A 120 -3.76 -14.83 5.98
CA SER A 120 -4.51 -13.62 5.67
C SER A 120 -5.16 -13.02 6.90
N GLN A 121 -5.15 -11.69 6.98
CA GLN A 121 -5.84 -10.91 8.01
C GLN A 121 -6.59 -9.74 7.38
N ALA A 122 -7.70 -9.35 8.01
CA ALA A 122 -8.43 -8.14 7.65
C ALA A 122 -7.92 -6.95 8.48
N VAL A 123 -7.71 -5.82 7.80
CA VAL A 123 -7.34 -4.54 8.40
C VAL A 123 -8.45 -3.56 8.10
N ALA A 124 -9.15 -3.11 9.15
CA ALA A 124 -10.16 -2.08 9.04
C ALA A 124 -9.52 -0.68 9.06
N ILE A 125 -10.04 0.21 8.22
CA ILE A 125 -9.68 1.63 8.15
C ILE A 125 -10.94 2.41 8.55
N PRO A 126 -11.16 2.66 9.84
CA PRO A 126 -12.35 3.36 10.31
C PRO A 126 -12.21 4.89 10.11
N ASN A 127 -13.35 5.59 10.22
CA ASN A 127 -13.40 7.05 10.35
C ASN A 127 -12.71 7.82 9.21
N LEU A 128 -12.87 7.35 7.97
CA LEU A 128 -12.50 8.13 6.79
C LEU A 128 -13.43 9.32 6.70
N ASN A 129 -12.88 10.53 6.64
CA ASN A 129 -13.66 11.75 6.53
C ASN A 129 -14.13 11.96 5.09
N VAL A 130 -15.42 12.22 4.93
CA VAL A 130 -16.03 12.68 3.67
C VAL A 130 -16.42 14.15 3.87
N PRO A 131 -15.62 15.10 3.36
CA PRO A 131 -15.91 16.51 3.52
C PRO A 131 -17.14 16.94 2.72
N VAL A 132 -17.72 18.07 3.10
CA VAL A 132 -18.84 18.70 2.39
C VAL A 132 -18.53 18.82 0.91
N THR A 133 -19.35 18.15 0.10
CA THR A 133 -19.28 18.12 -1.35
C THR A 133 -20.57 18.68 -1.91
N ALA A 134 -20.49 19.65 -2.82
CA ALA A 134 -21.67 20.21 -3.48
C ALA A 134 -22.23 19.24 -4.52
N VAL A 135 -23.55 19.06 -4.51
CA VAL A 135 -24.25 18.27 -5.52
C VAL A 135 -24.28 19.10 -6.81
N PRO A 136 -23.74 18.58 -7.93
CA PRO A 136 -23.72 19.34 -9.18
C PRO A 136 -25.14 19.54 -9.72
N PRO A 137 -25.35 20.53 -10.60
CA PRO A 137 -26.66 20.75 -11.23
C PRO A 137 -27.07 19.62 -12.17
N THR A 138 -26.10 18.95 -12.80
CA THR A 138 -26.27 17.85 -13.75
C THR A 138 -24.99 17.03 -13.82
N GLY A 139 -25.08 15.76 -14.20
CA GLY A 139 -23.92 14.90 -14.45
C GLY A 139 -23.34 14.25 -13.20
N ASP A 140 -22.19 13.62 -13.36
CA ASP A 140 -21.55 12.85 -12.29
C ASP A 140 -21.07 13.75 -11.14
N MET A 141 -21.14 13.20 -9.93
CA MET A 141 -20.61 13.83 -8.72
C MET A 141 -19.34 13.11 -8.26
N VAL A 142 -18.33 13.88 -7.86
CA VAL A 142 -17.09 13.35 -7.30
C VAL A 142 -17.05 13.59 -5.80
N VAL A 143 -16.96 12.52 -5.02
CA VAL A 143 -16.86 12.54 -3.55
C VAL A 143 -15.51 11.97 -3.14
N VAL A 144 -14.86 12.57 -2.14
CA VAL A 144 -13.55 12.09 -1.67
C VAL A 144 -13.64 11.65 -0.22
N ALA A 145 -13.22 10.43 0.07
CA ALA A 145 -12.99 9.95 1.43
C ALA A 145 -11.48 9.93 1.71
N SER A 146 -11.04 10.41 2.88
CA SER A 146 -9.63 10.37 3.26
C SER A 146 -9.45 10.27 4.77
N GLY A 147 -8.34 9.68 5.20
CA GLY A 147 -8.08 9.49 6.62
C GLY A 147 -6.81 8.69 6.89
N PRO A 148 -6.42 8.54 8.17
CA PRO A 148 -5.27 7.74 8.56
C PRO A 148 -5.54 6.25 8.36
N VAL A 149 -4.54 5.53 7.87
CA VAL A 149 -4.57 4.06 7.80
C VAL A 149 -3.93 3.50 9.07
N PRO A 150 -4.57 2.60 9.81
CA PRO A 150 -3.93 1.94 10.94
C PRO A 150 -2.70 1.13 10.50
N ALA A 151 -1.65 1.09 11.33
CA ALA A 151 -0.53 0.19 11.11
C ALA A 151 -1.00 -1.27 11.17
N PHE A 152 -0.38 -2.13 10.37
CA PHE A 152 -0.57 -3.58 10.45
C PHE A 152 0.77 -4.28 10.61
N THR A 153 0.77 -5.50 11.12
CA THR A 153 1.98 -6.31 11.29
C THR A 153 1.88 -7.59 10.48
N VAL A 154 3.02 -8.15 10.09
CA VAL A 154 3.10 -9.42 9.35
C VAL A 154 4.00 -10.37 10.14
N THR A 155 3.62 -11.64 10.25
CA THR A 155 4.31 -12.63 11.09
C THR A 155 5.30 -13.50 10.33
N HIS A 156 5.20 -13.57 9.00
CA HIS A 156 6.10 -14.36 8.16
C HIS A 156 6.85 -13.47 7.15
N ALA A 157 8.14 -13.77 6.97
CA ALA A 157 8.94 -13.12 5.94
C ALA A 157 8.47 -13.55 4.54
N GLY A 158 8.81 -12.75 3.53
CA GLY A 158 8.38 -12.93 2.15
C GLY A 158 7.52 -11.76 1.67
N ASN A 159 6.82 -11.95 0.55
CA ASN A 159 6.00 -10.89 -0.04
C ASN A 159 4.63 -10.84 0.64
N ALA A 160 4.31 -9.72 1.29
CA ALA A 160 2.97 -9.46 1.80
C ALA A 160 2.12 -8.80 0.70
N ALA A 161 1.08 -9.50 0.26
CA ALA A 161 0.10 -8.98 -0.69
C ALA A 161 -0.97 -8.18 0.04
N ILE A 162 -1.30 -7.01 -0.51
CA ILE A 162 -2.30 -6.10 0.04
C ILE A 162 -3.43 -5.95 -0.97
N ASN A 163 -4.60 -6.44 -0.62
CA ASN A 163 -5.79 -6.44 -1.44
C ASN A 163 -6.84 -5.52 -0.83
N VAL A 164 -7.43 -4.63 -1.62
CA VAL A 164 -8.59 -3.87 -1.16
C VAL A 164 -9.82 -4.77 -1.07
N GLY A 165 -10.68 -4.50 -0.10
CA GLY A 165 -11.97 -5.17 0.06
C GLY A 165 -13.13 -4.19 -0.06
N ASP A 166 -14.21 -4.56 0.60
CA ASP A 166 -15.45 -3.81 0.66
C ASP A 166 -15.34 -2.62 1.63
N PHE A 167 -16.24 -1.66 1.47
CA PHE A 167 -16.31 -0.49 2.34
C PHE A 167 -17.75 -0.17 2.70
N THR A 168 -17.92 0.59 3.77
CA THR A 168 -19.20 1.16 4.17
C THR A 168 -19.09 2.68 4.23
N SER A 169 -20.21 3.37 4.08
CA SER A 169 -20.28 4.81 4.28
C SER A 169 -21.55 5.25 4.97
N ASP A 170 -21.41 6.21 5.87
CA ASP A 170 -22.49 6.94 6.52
C ASP A 170 -22.51 8.36 5.97
N LEU A 171 -23.47 8.65 5.10
CA LEU A 171 -23.60 9.93 4.39
C LEU A 171 -24.80 10.72 4.87
N LEU A 172 -24.65 12.03 4.90
CA LEU A 172 -25.63 13.02 5.34
C LEU A 172 -25.94 13.96 4.16
N PRO A 173 -26.88 13.57 3.28
CA PRO A 173 -27.38 14.47 2.24
C PRO A 173 -28.16 15.63 2.86
N LYS A 174 -27.77 16.86 2.54
CA LYS A 174 -28.36 18.08 3.09
C LYS A 174 -28.99 18.97 2.02
N LYS A 175 -30.06 19.65 2.39
CA LYS A 175 -30.71 20.71 1.62
C LYS A 175 -29.88 22.00 1.67
N ALA A 176 -30.24 22.98 0.84
CA ALA A 176 -29.57 24.27 0.79
C ALA A 176 -29.63 25.06 2.12
N ASP A 177 -30.64 24.79 2.95
CA ASP A 177 -30.79 25.38 4.30
C ASP A 177 -29.96 24.66 5.39
N GLY A 178 -29.23 23.60 5.03
CA GLY A 178 -28.40 22.80 5.92
C GLY A 178 -29.13 21.69 6.68
N SER A 179 -30.45 21.58 6.55
CA SER A 179 -31.22 20.45 7.07
C SER A 179 -30.98 19.18 6.24
N LEU A 180 -31.27 18.00 6.80
CA LEU A 180 -31.21 16.75 6.03
C LEU A 180 -32.28 16.74 4.94
N THR A 181 -31.96 16.10 3.82
CA THR A 181 -32.96 15.72 2.82
C THR A 181 -33.96 14.72 3.39
N GLU A 182 -35.07 14.49 2.68
CA GLU A 182 -36.07 13.47 3.06
C GLU A 182 -35.51 12.04 3.06
N LEU A 183 -34.32 11.82 2.48
CA LEU A 183 -33.57 10.56 2.59
C LEU A 183 -33.09 10.28 4.01
N GLY A 184 -32.91 11.33 4.82
CA GLY A 184 -32.23 11.22 6.11
C GLY A 184 -30.76 10.77 5.97
N PRO A 185 -30.16 10.26 7.06
CA PRO A 185 -28.84 9.64 7.00
C PRO A 185 -28.87 8.36 6.15
N LEU A 186 -27.84 8.17 5.32
CA LEU A 186 -27.70 7.03 4.43
C LEU A 186 -26.55 6.15 4.92
N HIS A 187 -26.84 4.88 5.21
CA HIS A 187 -25.82 3.86 5.35
C HIS A 187 -25.72 3.10 4.03
N LEU A 188 -24.52 3.03 3.45
CA LEU A 188 -24.25 2.31 2.21
C LEU A 188 -23.26 1.18 2.48
N ASP A 189 -23.66 -0.03 2.11
CA ASP A 189 -22.78 -1.20 2.05
C ASP A 189 -22.30 -1.38 0.62
N CYS A 190 -20.99 -1.23 0.39
CA CYS A 190 -20.40 -1.22 -0.94
C CYS A 190 -19.46 -2.40 -1.16
N VAL A 191 -19.85 -3.27 -2.09
CA VAL A 191 -19.14 -4.51 -2.42
C VAL A 191 -18.38 -4.33 -3.73
N VAL A 192 -17.12 -4.79 -3.77
CA VAL A 192 -16.33 -4.75 -5.01
C VAL A 192 -16.94 -5.67 -6.07
N ASP A 193 -17.07 -5.19 -7.31
CA ASP A 193 -17.64 -6.03 -8.36
C ASP A 193 -16.73 -7.22 -8.69
N ALA A 194 -17.34 -8.37 -8.93
CA ALA A 194 -16.63 -9.62 -9.17
C ALA A 194 -15.73 -9.58 -10.41
N GLY A 195 -14.64 -10.36 -10.38
CA GLY A 195 -13.71 -10.51 -11.50
C GLY A 195 -12.64 -9.41 -11.64
N GLN A 196 -12.67 -8.39 -10.78
CA GLN A 196 -11.64 -7.35 -10.76
C GLN A 196 -10.40 -7.78 -9.95
N ASN A 197 -9.22 -7.29 -10.35
CA ASN A 197 -8.00 -7.50 -9.59
C ASN A 197 -7.92 -6.52 -8.41
N THR A 198 -8.16 -7.00 -7.20
CA THR A 198 -8.12 -6.19 -5.97
C THR A 198 -6.73 -5.97 -5.37
N LEU A 199 -5.67 -6.56 -5.94
CA LEU A 199 -4.31 -6.33 -5.48
C LEU A 199 -3.91 -4.87 -5.70
N LEU A 200 -3.63 -4.17 -4.60
CA LEU A 200 -3.05 -2.83 -4.60
C LEU A 200 -1.54 -2.92 -4.81
N THR A 201 -0.86 -3.67 -3.94
CA THR A 201 0.59 -3.84 -4.00
C THR A 201 1.04 -5.13 -3.32
N SER A 202 2.31 -5.46 -3.53
CA SER A 202 3.00 -6.48 -2.76
C SER A 202 4.30 -5.90 -2.22
N ILE A 203 4.49 -5.97 -0.90
CA ILE A 203 5.66 -5.42 -0.22
C ILE A 203 6.56 -6.57 0.28
N PRO A 204 7.88 -6.51 0.04
CA PRO A 204 8.81 -7.46 0.64
C PRO A 204 8.90 -7.26 2.16
N VAL A 205 8.78 -8.34 2.93
CA VAL A 205 8.90 -8.37 4.39
C VAL A 205 10.12 -9.20 4.77
N ALA A 206 11.10 -8.58 5.41
CA ALA A 206 12.29 -9.25 5.89
C ALA A 206 12.04 -9.98 7.23
N ALA A 207 12.77 -11.06 7.48
CA ALA A 207 12.77 -11.70 8.79
C ALA A 207 13.30 -10.74 9.86
N SER A 208 12.76 -10.82 11.08
CA SER A 208 13.32 -10.11 12.22
C SER A 208 14.72 -10.68 12.53
N ALA A 209 15.70 -9.81 12.76
CA ALA A 209 17.01 -10.25 13.23
C ALA A 209 16.83 -11.02 14.57
N PRO A 210 17.54 -12.15 14.78
CA PRO A 210 17.51 -12.83 16.06
C PRO A 210 17.99 -11.85 17.14
N LEU A 211 17.26 -11.74 18.25
CA LEU A 211 17.76 -11.06 19.43
C LEU A 211 19.08 -11.75 19.83
N ALA A 212 20.18 -11.01 19.84
CA ALA A 212 21.45 -11.52 20.33
C ALA A 212 21.24 -12.03 21.76
N THR A 213 21.34 -13.34 21.94
CA THR A 213 21.30 -13.93 23.27
C THR A 213 22.59 -13.49 23.98
N GLU A 214 22.47 -12.57 24.93
CA GLU A 214 23.58 -12.18 25.80
C GLU A 214 24.11 -13.44 26.49
N PRO A 215 25.42 -13.76 26.40
CA PRO A 215 25.96 -14.93 27.06
C PRO A 215 25.84 -14.75 28.57
N ARG A 216 25.01 -15.60 29.21
CA ARG A 216 24.95 -15.73 30.67
C ARG A 216 26.37 -16.04 31.17
N ARG A 217 26.98 -15.10 31.89
CA ARG A 217 28.19 -15.33 32.70
C ARG A 217 27.83 -16.06 33.98
#